data_AF-A0A1A8TRU6-F1
#
_entry.id   AF-A0A1A8TRU6-F1
#
_cell.length_a   1.000
_cell.length_b   1.000
_cell.length_c   1.000
_cell.angle_alpha   90.00
_cell.angle_beta   90.00
_cell.angle_gamma   90.00
#
_symmetry.space_group_name_H-M   'P 1'
#
loop_
_entity.id
_entity.type
_entity.pdbx_description
1 polymer ?
#
loop_
_entity_poly.entity_id
_entity_poly.type
_entity_poly.pdbx_seq_one_letter_code
_entity_poly.pdbx_strand_id
1 'polypeptide(L)' 'MKTTQTLLGKYQNPATKDEYLVLEIKDFDRIVNHVDHSERTLVRCRYETFNGEVLERVGGLSHPRFKMATTGMVLEQTG' A
#
# COMPACT_ATOMS: atom_id res chain seq x y z
N MET A 1 8.40 -14.36 8.97
CA MET A 1 7.72 -13.30 8.21
C MET A 1 8.57 -12.04 8.30
N LYS A 2 8.99 -11.48 7.16
CA LYS A 2 9.71 -10.19 7.12
C LYS A 2 8.74 -9.15 6.59
N THR A 3 8.66 -7.98 7.22
CA THR A 3 7.82 -6.88 6.78
C THR A 3 8.69 -5.67 6.46
N THR A 4 8.41 -4.99 5.36
CA THR A 4 9.03 -3.70 5.03
C THR A 4 7.95 -2.65 4.85
N GLN A 5 8.22 -1.44 5.31
CA GLN A 5 7.36 -0.27 5.12
C GLN A 5 8.14 0.77 4.32
N THR A 6 7.54 1.28 3.25
CA THR A 6 8.14 2.28 2.37
C THR A 6 7.21 3.48 2.30
N LEU A 7 7.72 4.68 2.61
CA LEU A 7 6.99 5.92 2.38
C LEU A 7 6.90 6.17 0.87
N LEU A 8 5.70 6.13 0.31
CA LEU A 8 5.45 6.44 -1.10
C LEU A 8 5.44 7.95 -1.36
N GLY A 9 4.98 8.72 -0.38
CA GLY A 9 4.98 10.17 -0.43
C GLY A 9 3.71 10.78 0.12
N LYS A 10 3.46 12.01 -0.31
CA LYS A 10 2.35 12.85 0.13
C LYS A 10 1.23 12.84 -0.90
N TYR A 11 0.02 12.71 -0.39
CA TYR A 11 -1.21 12.65 -1.16
C TYR A 11 -2.23 13.61 -0.55
N GLN A 12 -3.17 14.10 -1.35
CA GLN A 12 -4.20 15.03 -0.90
C GLN A 12 -5.60 14.53 -1.26
N ASN A 13 -6.59 14.85 -0.42
CA ASN A 13 -7.98 14.85 -0.84
C ASN A 13 -8.23 16.07 -1.73
N PRO A 14 -8.63 15.90 -3.00
CA PRO A 14 -8.84 17.03 -3.91
C PRO A 14 -9.96 17.97 -3.48
N ALA A 15 -10.96 17.48 -2.72
CA ALA A 15 -12.12 18.23 -2.27
C ALA A 15 -11.84 19.06 -1.00
N THR A 16 -11.20 18.47 0.01
CA THR A 16 -10.95 19.15 1.30
C THR A 16 -9.55 19.76 1.41
N LYS A 17 -8.61 19.35 0.53
CA LYS A 17 -7.18 19.68 0.60
C LYS A 17 -6.44 19.09 1.81
N ASP A 18 -7.06 18.14 2.52
CA ASP A 18 -6.38 17.40 3.59
C ASP A 18 -5.24 16.56 3.00
N GLU A 19 -4.12 16.50 3.72
CA GLU A 19 -2.89 15.87 3.27
C GLU A 19 -2.58 14.60 4.08
N TYR A 20 -2.09 13.58 3.39
CA TYR A 20 -1.86 12.26 3.92
C TYR A 20 -0.51 11.74 3.45
N LEU A 21 0.28 11.18 4.37
CA LEU A 21 1.45 10.39 4.02
C LEU A 21 1.01 8.95 3.77
N VAL A 22 1.40 8.38 2.64
CA VAL A 22 1.01 7.03 2.24
C VAL A 22 2.20 6.09 2.31
N LEU A 23 2.00 4.93 2.94
CA LEU A 23 2.95 3.86 3.09
C LEU A 23 2.57 2.67 2.17
N GLU A 24 3.57 2.05 1.57
CA GLU A 24 3.47 0.70 1.04
C GLU A 24 4.07 -0.29 2.05
N ILE A 25 3.28 -1.30 2.42
CA ILE A 25 3.71 -2.38 3.30
C ILE A 25 3.82 -3.65 2.47
N LYS A 26 4.99 -4.29 2.55
CA LYS A 26 5.26 -5.57 1.91
C LYS A 26 5.58 -6.62 2.97
N ASP A 27 4.75 -7.65 3.01
CA ASP A 27 4.99 -8.85 3.82
C ASP A 27 5.58 -9.95 2.95
N PHE A 28 6.69 -10.52 3.42
CA PHE A 28 7.43 -11.58 2.75
C PHE A 28 7.29 -12.87 3.54
N ASP A 29 6.67 -13.86 2.90
CA ASP A 29 6.51 -15.21 3.41
C ASP A 29 7.28 -16.20 2.55
N ARG A 30 8.17 -16.96 3.20
CA ARG A 30 8.90 -18.07 2.59
C ARG A 30 8.06 -19.33 2.78
N ILE A 31 7.61 -19.92 1.68
CA ILE A 31 6.91 -21.19 1.68
C ILE A 31 7.87 -22.24 1.16
N VAL A 32 8.16 -23.24 2.00
CA VAL A 32 8.92 -24.43 1.64
C VAL A 32 7.93 -25.56 1.39
N ASN A 33 7.99 -26.17 0.21
CA ASN A 33 7.25 -27.36 -0.10
C ASN A 33 8.11 -28.58 0.24
N HIS A 34 7.71 -29.32 1.26
CA HIS A 34 8.48 -30.46 1.77
C HIS A 34 8.39 -31.71 0.89
N VAL A 35 7.49 -31.74 -0.09
CA VAL A 35 7.29 -32.89 -0.98
C VAL A 35 8.29 -32.89 -2.15
N ASP A 36 8.62 -31.72 -2.68
CA ASP A 36 9.53 -31.54 -3.82
C ASP A 36 10.79 -30.72 -3.49
N HIS A 37 10.97 -30.37 -2.21
CA HIS A 37 12.04 -29.49 -1.71
C HIS A 37 12.09 -28.11 -2.39
N SER A 38 11.00 -27.69 -3.04
CA SER A 38 10.93 -26.37 -3.65
C SER A 38 10.67 -25.28 -2.62
N GLU A 39 11.14 -24.08 -2.95
CA GLU A 39 10.93 -22.89 -2.15
C GLU A 39 10.33 -21.79 -3.02
N ARG A 40 9.31 -21.11 -2.50
CA ARG A 40 8.74 -19.92 -3.10
C ARG A 40 8.61 -18.80 -2.07
N THR A 41 8.84 -17.57 -2.51
CA THR A 41 8.55 -16.38 -1.72
C THR A 41 7.22 -15.79 -2.17
N LEU A 42 6.28 -15.63 -1.23
CA LEU A 42 5.08 -14.84 -1.43
C LEU A 42 5.33 -13.42 -0.94
N VAL A 43 4.91 -12.45 -1.75
CA VAL A 43 4.93 -11.03 -1.37
C VAL A 43 3.49 -10.53 -1.35
N ARG A 44 3.04 -10.01 -0.21
CA ARG A 44 1.74 -9.35 -0.08
C ARG A 44 1.98 -7.85 0.05
N CYS A 45 1.39 -7.07 -0.85
CA CYS A 45 1.44 -5.62 -0.81
C CYS A 45 0.12 -5.08 -0.27
N ARG A 46 0.19 -4.17 0.70
CA ARG A 46 -0.95 -3.37 1.15
C ARG A 46 -0.53 -1.91 1.31
N TYR A 47 -1.51 -1.02 1.24
CA TYR A 47 -1.28 0.41 1.35
C TYR A 47 -2.06 0.94 2.53
N GLU A 48 -1.45 1.86 3.27
CA GLU A 48 -2.10 2.56 4.38
C GLU A 48 -1.59 3.99 4.45
N THR A 49 -2.37 4.85 5.08
CA THR A 49 -1.85 6.14 5.53
C THR A 49 -0.87 5.92 6.71
N PHE A 50 -0.04 6.92 7.00
CA PHE A 50 0.89 6.85 8.13
C PHE A 50 0.19 6.66 9.50
N ASN A 51 -1.09 7.04 9.62
CA ASN A 51 -1.91 6.79 10.81
C ASN A 51 -2.67 5.45 10.79
N GLY A 52 -2.39 4.57 9.83
CA GLY A 52 -2.91 3.19 9.79
C GLY A 52 -4.28 3.03 9.11
N GLU A 53 -4.78 4.03 8.39
CA GLU A 53 -6.00 3.89 7.60
C GLU A 53 -5.73 3.09 6.34
N VAL A 54 -6.51 2.04 6.08
CA VAL A 54 -6.32 1.15 4.94
C VAL A 54 -6.69 1.84 3.64
N LEU A 55 -5.83 1.67 2.63
CA LEU A 55 -5.99 2.26 1.31
C LEU A 55 -6.13 1.18 0.22
N GLU A 56 -7.09 1.39 -0.67
CA GLU A 56 -7.26 0.63 -1.90
C GLU A 56 -6.59 1.38 -3.05
N ARG A 57 -5.70 0.74 -3.79
CA ARG A 57 -5.12 1.35 -5.00
C ARG A 57 -6.16 1.33 -6.12
N VAL A 58 -6.62 2.50 -6.54
CA VAL A 58 -7.73 2.67 -7.52
C VAL A 58 -7.27 3.22 -8.88
N GLY A 59 -5.97 3.46 -9.07
CA GLY A 59 -5.45 3.75 -10.41
C GLY A 59 -4.03 4.30 -10.41
N GLY A 60 -3.59 4.68 -11.62
CA GLY A 60 -2.32 5.36 -11.89
C GLY A 60 -1.10 4.45 -11.82
N LEU A 61 -0.58 4.08 -13.00
CA LEU A 61 0.71 3.37 -13.10
C LEU A 61 1.86 4.29 -12.68
N SER A 62 1.85 5.53 -13.19
CA SER A 62 2.88 6.55 -12.93
C SER A 62 2.55 7.44 -11.73
N HIS A 63 1.26 7.70 -11.48
CA HIS A 63 0.77 8.54 -10.38
C HIS A 63 -0.30 7.77 -9.61
N PRO A 64 0.11 6.91 -8.65
CA PRO A 64 -0.82 6.08 -7.91
C PRO A 64 -1.97 6.91 -7.33
N ARG A 65 -3.19 6.37 -7.32
CA ARG A 65 -4.32 6.95 -6.61
C ARG A 65 -4.84 5.95 -5.61
N PHE A 66 -5.21 6.44 -4.44
CA PHE A 66 -5.63 5.63 -3.33
C PHE A 66 -7.04 6.02 -2.90
N LYS A 67 -7.85 5.04 -2.53
CA LYS A 67 -9.15 5.26 -1.92
C LYS A 67 -9.11 4.78 -0.48
N MET A 68 -9.49 5.63 0.46
CA MET A 68 -9.60 5.25 1.87
C MET A 68 -10.74 4.27 2.05
N ALA A 69 -10.48 3.14 2.73
CA ALA A 69 -11.46 2.08 2.90
C ALA A 69 -12.66 2.53 3.75
N THR A 70 -12.43 3.33 4.81
CA THR A 70 -13.50 3.79 5.71
C THR A 70 -14.35 4.91 5.11
N THR A 71 -13.73 5.94 4.54
CA THR A 71 -14.43 7.15 4.08
C THR A 71 -14.82 7.11 2.61
N GLY A 72 -14.23 6.21 1.81
CA GLY A 72 -14.37 6.19 0.37
C GLY A 72 -13.70 7.37 -0.35
N MET A 73 -12.98 8.23 0.38
CA MET A 73 -12.30 9.39 -0.19
C MET A 73 -11.14 8.95 -1.08
N VAL A 74 -10.98 9.63 -2.22
CA VAL A 74 -9.87 9.41 -3.14
C VAL A 74 -8.76 10.41 -2.85
N LEU A 75 -7.55 9.90 -2.73
CA LEU A 75 -6.31 10.63 -2.52
C LEU A 75 -5.49 10.64 -3.82
N GLU A 76 -5.00 11.81 -4.19
CA GLU A 76 -4.17 12.02 -5.38
C GLU A 76 -2.80 12.57 -4.98
N GLN A 77 -1.76 12.18 -5.71
CA GLN A 77 -0.39 12.59 -5.39
C GLN A 77 -0.25 14.11 -5.54
N THR A 78 0.29 14.77 -4.52
CA THR A 78 0.70 16.17 -4.65
C THR A 78 2.00 16.22 -5.45
N GLY A 79 2.00 16.97 -6.54
CA GLY A 79 3.22 17.29 -7.30
C GLY A 79 4.19 18.17 -6.53
#